data_AF-R4K9C0-F1
#
_entry.id   AF-R4K9C0-F1
#
_cell.length_a   1.000
_cell.length_b   1.000
_cell.length_c   1.000
_cell.angle_alpha   90.00
_cell.angle_beta   90.00
_cell.angle_gamma   90.00
#
_symmetry.space_group_name_H-M   'P 1'
#
loop_
_entity.id
_entity.type
_entity.pdbx_description
1 polymer ?
#
loop_
_entity_poly.entity_id
_entity_poly.type
_entity_poly.pdbx_seq_one_letter_code
_entity_poly.pdbx_strand_id
1 'polypeptide(L)'
;MKNFNEAMEQYHLIDSLLKMNDKGFFDEYSDNHFLIKALNGEIDYFNKYRNLVKGSIYFSDSNMNATNFILNFSTKFSWFCDHFSEDDIERFVKDQLSAGKSHYEDEQFFRAIAEVNVVNFLMAFGPSHLKEAKYEPKLGKNGSNPEARLIYQNGITVDVEVKTPGFKKMIAGDEKGVLIPTLLLDDKEKRTFEKQCAKKEIKFILPRVSKLKDYINSAGKKFEIPKDKNHINLLFINWTYTDVKKRGYIEPYSLLYNNLNGLLKNKDAALSIGINEEALRKISAIVIYQDSFDSLIFGDFRYMWNGYNFRMLPNILMDQELIDIDIIKDVLRMNPPKKNDDMMPYAFVISERYLSDAYEVTEFINRRIKAKIKREDNFTYFNEAYYKKKMKEARKRKAAYDDLKQKGYIHDNSYYDR
;
A
#
# COMPACT_ATOMS: atom_id res chain seq x y z
N MET A 1 -0.30 -18.66 -28.65
CA MET A 1 -0.93 -19.47 -27.58
C MET A 1 0.16 -20.06 -26.70
N LYS A 2 0.05 -19.93 -25.37
CA LYS A 2 1.01 -20.50 -24.41
C LYS A 2 0.55 -21.90 -23.95
N ASN A 3 1.49 -22.80 -23.69
CA ASN A 3 1.22 -24.13 -23.12
C ASN A 3 1.22 -24.03 -21.59
N PHE A 4 0.11 -24.39 -20.94
CA PHE A 4 -0.02 -24.36 -19.49
C PHE A 4 0.07 -25.78 -18.89
N ASN A 5 0.23 -25.86 -17.56
CA ASN A 5 0.31 -27.13 -16.86
C ASN A 5 -1.06 -27.84 -16.83
N GLU A 6 -1.16 -29.02 -17.47
CA GLU A 6 -2.37 -29.84 -17.58
C GLU A 6 -3.03 -30.17 -16.21
N ALA A 7 -2.24 -30.23 -15.13
CA ALA A 7 -2.77 -30.49 -13.79
C ALA A 7 -3.67 -29.36 -13.26
N MET A 8 -3.53 -28.15 -13.80
CA MET A 8 -4.34 -26.98 -13.41
C MET A 8 -5.63 -26.87 -14.24
N GLU A 9 -5.70 -27.52 -15.41
CA GLU A 9 -6.87 -27.55 -16.28
C GLU A 9 -7.99 -28.44 -15.74
N GLN A 10 -7.65 -29.43 -14.92
CA GLN A 10 -8.58 -30.43 -14.39
C GLN A 10 -9.68 -29.88 -13.46
N TYR A 11 -9.61 -28.60 -13.07
CA TYR A 11 -10.51 -28.06 -12.05
C TYR A 11 -11.54 -27.03 -12.54
N HIS A 12 -11.61 -26.65 -13.82
CA HIS A 12 -12.44 -25.50 -14.30
C HIS A 12 -12.16 -24.15 -13.60
N LEU A 13 -11.21 -24.09 -12.66
CA LEU A 13 -10.96 -22.92 -11.84
C LEU A 13 -10.12 -21.85 -12.55
N ILE A 14 -9.63 -22.15 -13.75
CA ILE A 14 -8.82 -21.24 -14.59
C ILE A 14 -9.47 -20.93 -15.95
N ASP A 15 -10.75 -21.28 -16.14
CA ASP A 15 -11.46 -21.16 -17.41
C ASP A 15 -11.38 -19.75 -18.02
N SER A 16 -11.44 -18.72 -17.19
CA SER A 16 -11.32 -17.33 -17.68
C SER A 16 -9.95 -17.03 -18.26
N LEU A 17 -8.87 -17.54 -17.66
CA LEU A 17 -7.51 -17.40 -18.17
C LEU A 17 -7.29 -18.27 -19.42
N LEU A 18 -7.85 -19.48 -19.47
CA LEU A 18 -7.79 -20.36 -20.63
C LEU A 18 -8.46 -19.71 -21.84
N LYS A 19 -9.69 -19.20 -21.69
CA LYS A 19 -10.40 -18.48 -22.75
C LYS A 19 -9.62 -17.27 -23.28
N MET A 20 -8.92 -16.54 -22.41
CA MET A 20 -8.07 -15.42 -22.83
C MET A 20 -6.84 -15.88 -23.60
N ASN A 21 -6.22 -16.99 -23.18
CA ASN A 21 -5.11 -17.60 -23.92
C ASN A 21 -5.56 -18.09 -25.31
N ASP A 22 -6.75 -18.69 -25.41
CA ASP A 22 -7.33 -19.14 -26.67
C ASP A 22 -7.59 -17.97 -27.63
N LYS A 23 -7.97 -16.81 -27.08
CA LYS A 23 -8.12 -15.54 -27.82
C LYS A 23 -6.79 -14.85 -28.13
N GLY A 24 -5.65 -15.43 -27.75
CA GLY A 24 -4.32 -14.87 -27.99
C GLY A 24 -3.97 -13.65 -27.13
N PHE A 25 -4.66 -13.43 -26.01
CA PHE A 25 -4.40 -12.25 -25.15
C PHE A 25 -3.00 -12.29 -24.51
N PHE A 26 -2.43 -13.48 -24.34
CA PHE A 26 -1.11 -13.69 -23.72
C PHE A 26 0.02 -13.93 -24.73
N ASP A 27 -0.23 -13.78 -26.03
CA ASP A 27 0.74 -14.15 -27.08
C ASP A 27 2.05 -13.36 -27.00
N GLU A 28 1.98 -12.09 -26.60
CA GLU A 28 3.14 -11.20 -26.47
C GLU A 28 3.78 -11.22 -25.08
N TYR A 29 3.28 -12.06 -24.16
CA TYR A 29 3.82 -12.13 -22.80
C TYR A 29 5.20 -12.81 -22.83
N SER A 30 6.15 -12.22 -22.09
CA SER A 30 7.44 -12.85 -21.82
C SER A 30 7.27 -14.17 -21.07
N ASP A 31 8.12 -15.15 -21.35
CA ASP A 31 8.15 -16.40 -20.57
C ASP A 31 8.60 -16.17 -19.12
N ASN A 32 9.29 -15.06 -18.86
CA ASN A 32 9.67 -14.64 -17.51
C ASN A 32 8.55 -13.93 -16.74
N HIS A 33 7.39 -13.71 -17.37
CA HIS A 33 6.28 -13.01 -16.78
C HIS A 33 5.71 -13.77 -15.58
N PHE A 34 5.42 -13.09 -14.46
CA PHE A 34 4.99 -13.73 -13.20
C PHE A 34 3.76 -14.62 -13.40
N LEU A 35 2.71 -14.12 -14.07
CA LEU A 35 1.52 -14.92 -14.38
C LEU A 35 1.84 -16.19 -15.19
N ILE A 36 2.75 -16.10 -16.17
CA ILE A 36 3.15 -17.24 -17.02
C ILE A 36 3.92 -18.27 -16.19
N LYS A 37 4.88 -17.82 -15.38
CA LYS A 37 5.59 -18.67 -14.42
C LYS A 37 4.63 -19.35 -13.45
N ALA A 38 3.68 -18.60 -12.88
CA ALA A 38 2.72 -19.14 -11.93
C ALA A 38 1.77 -20.18 -12.56
N LEU A 39 1.37 -20.00 -13.83
CA LEU A 39 0.63 -21.02 -14.59
C LEU A 39 1.44 -22.30 -14.83
N ASN A 40 2.77 -22.20 -14.82
CA ASN A 40 3.70 -23.34 -14.90
C ASN A 40 4.08 -23.90 -13.52
N GLY A 41 3.51 -23.39 -12.43
CA GLY A 41 3.78 -23.83 -11.06
C GLY A 41 4.97 -23.15 -10.40
N GLU A 42 5.54 -22.11 -11.01
CA GLU A 42 6.74 -21.41 -10.54
C GLU A 42 6.41 -20.04 -9.93
N ILE A 43 6.84 -19.80 -8.69
CA ILE A 43 6.83 -18.47 -8.05
C ILE A 43 8.16 -18.25 -7.32
N ASP A 44 9.11 -17.60 -7.99
CA ASP A 44 10.42 -17.25 -7.45
C ASP A 44 10.48 -15.82 -6.87
N TYR A 45 9.51 -14.97 -7.23
CA TYR A 45 9.44 -13.56 -6.84
C TYR A 45 9.66 -13.32 -5.33
N PHE A 46 8.97 -14.08 -4.49
CA PHE A 46 9.02 -13.89 -3.04
C PHE A 46 10.37 -14.27 -2.41
N ASN A 47 11.22 -15.03 -3.13
CA ASN A 47 12.59 -15.31 -2.69
C ASN A 47 13.44 -14.04 -2.69
N LYS A 48 13.20 -13.13 -3.66
CA LYS A 48 13.86 -11.82 -3.75
C LYS A 48 13.28 -10.81 -2.75
N TYR A 49 11.98 -10.90 -2.47
CA TYR A 49 11.24 -9.98 -1.60
C TYR A 49 10.76 -10.65 -0.31
N ARG A 50 11.69 -11.27 0.44
CA ARG A 50 11.37 -12.01 1.68
C ARG A 50 10.67 -11.18 2.76
N ASN A 51 10.78 -9.85 2.69
CA ASN A 51 10.04 -8.95 3.58
C ASN A 51 8.51 -9.04 3.40
N LEU A 52 8.01 -9.44 2.22
CA LEU A 52 6.58 -9.66 1.96
C LEU A 52 6.07 -10.95 2.61
N VAL A 53 6.94 -11.95 2.72
CA VAL A 53 6.63 -13.26 3.32
C VAL A 53 6.56 -13.20 4.84
N LYS A 54 7.32 -12.27 5.46
CA LYS A 54 7.39 -12.17 6.91
C LYS A 54 6.02 -11.84 7.52
N GLY A 55 5.40 -12.80 8.20
CA GLY A 55 4.03 -12.63 8.68
C GLY A 55 3.06 -13.68 8.18
N SER A 56 3.38 -14.29 7.04
CA SER A 56 2.49 -15.23 6.39
C SER A 56 2.49 -16.57 7.10
N ILE A 57 1.28 -17.09 7.33
CA ILE A 57 1.06 -18.48 7.76
C ILE A 57 0.83 -19.43 6.57
N TYR A 58 0.69 -18.85 5.36
CA TYR A 58 0.35 -19.57 4.13
C TYR A 58 1.55 -19.76 3.20
N PHE A 59 2.66 -19.06 3.47
CA PHE A 59 3.88 -19.20 2.68
C PHE A 59 4.45 -20.60 2.83
N SER A 60 4.62 -21.28 1.70
CA SER A 60 5.28 -22.57 1.60
C SER A 60 6.33 -22.52 0.49
N ASP A 61 7.42 -23.29 0.58
CA ASP A 61 8.37 -23.46 -0.53
C ASP A 61 7.85 -24.45 -1.59
N SER A 62 6.52 -24.61 -1.69
CA SER A 62 5.87 -25.60 -2.55
C SER A 62 5.14 -24.96 -3.72
N ASN A 63 4.87 -25.77 -4.75
CA ASN A 63 4.02 -25.40 -5.90
C ASN A 63 2.63 -24.91 -5.49
N MET A 64 2.20 -25.13 -4.23
CA MET A 64 0.91 -24.64 -3.72
C MET A 64 0.78 -23.11 -3.79
N ASN A 65 1.88 -22.35 -3.68
CA ASN A 65 1.80 -20.88 -3.81
C ASN A 65 1.32 -20.48 -5.21
N ALA A 66 1.83 -21.16 -6.24
CA ALA A 66 1.46 -20.94 -7.63
C ALA A 66 -0.01 -21.31 -7.86
N THR A 67 -0.40 -22.49 -7.39
CA THR A 67 -1.80 -22.93 -7.44
C THR A 67 -2.72 -21.93 -6.74
N ASN A 68 -2.43 -21.55 -5.50
CA ASN A 68 -3.24 -20.58 -4.75
C ASN A 68 -3.35 -19.24 -5.48
N PHE A 69 -2.23 -18.71 -6.00
CA PHE A 69 -2.25 -17.46 -6.76
C PHE A 69 -3.17 -17.56 -7.98
N ILE A 70 -2.98 -18.58 -8.82
CA ILE A 70 -3.72 -18.73 -10.07
C ILE A 70 -5.22 -18.90 -9.84
N LEU A 71 -5.62 -19.74 -8.89
CA LEU A 71 -7.04 -19.98 -8.58
C LEU A 71 -7.74 -18.70 -8.11
N ASN A 72 -7.10 -17.96 -7.20
CA ASN A 72 -7.66 -16.72 -6.68
C ASN A 72 -7.64 -15.59 -7.70
N PHE A 73 -6.56 -15.48 -8.47
CA PHE A 73 -6.43 -14.49 -9.54
C PHE A 73 -7.47 -14.72 -10.63
N SER A 74 -7.60 -15.95 -11.15
CA SER A 74 -8.60 -16.32 -12.17
C SER A 74 -10.02 -15.93 -11.74
N THR A 75 -10.42 -16.33 -10.53
CA THR A 75 -11.77 -16.05 -10.00
C THR A 75 -12.04 -14.54 -9.90
N LYS A 76 -11.10 -13.76 -9.35
CA LYS A 76 -11.24 -12.30 -9.26
C LYS A 76 -11.18 -11.60 -10.59
N PHE A 77 -10.33 -12.08 -11.49
CA PHE A 77 -10.17 -11.48 -12.78
C PHE A 77 -11.42 -11.73 -13.63
N SER A 78 -12.05 -12.90 -13.48
CA SER A 78 -13.38 -13.15 -14.06
C SER A 78 -14.40 -12.12 -13.57
N TRP A 79 -14.49 -11.90 -12.25
CA TRP A 79 -15.39 -10.89 -11.69
C TRP A 79 -15.09 -9.48 -12.22
N PHE A 80 -13.82 -9.13 -12.37
CA PHE A 80 -13.40 -7.87 -12.98
C PHE A 80 -13.89 -7.78 -14.44
N CYS A 81 -13.71 -8.84 -15.22
CA CYS A 81 -14.17 -8.90 -16.61
C CYS A 81 -15.68 -8.78 -16.77
N ASP A 82 -16.46 -9.33 -15.83
CA ASP A 82 -17.92 -9.27 -15.88
C ASP A 82 -18.49 -7.84 -15.72
N HIS A 83 -17.66 -6.88 -15.26
CA HIS A 83 -18.07 -5.50 -14.99
C HIS A 83 -17.60 -4.49 -16.04
N PHE A 84 -16.72 -4.89 -16.97
CA PHE A 84 -16.15 -4.00 -17.98
C PHE A 84 -16.35 -4.56 -19.39
N SER A 85 -16.18 -3.72 -20.40
CA SER A 85 -16.33 -4.15 -21.79
C SER A 85 -15.18 -5.07 -22.20
N GLU A 86 -15.44 -6.00 -23.12
CA GLU A 86 -14.41 -6.91 -23.63
C GLU A 86 -13.22 -6.13 -24.23
N ASP A 87 -13.47 -5.03 -24.94
CA ASP A 87 -12.42 -4.16 -25.51
C ASP A 87 -11.54 -3.51 -24.43
N ASP A 88 -12.11 -3.15 -23.28
CA ASP A 88 -11.36 -2.58 -22.17
C ASP A 88 -10.51 -3.66 -21.48
N ILE A 89 -11.08 -4.86 -21.31
CA ILE A 89 -10.37 -6.01 -20.76
C ILE A 89 -9.23 -6.44 -21.68
N GLU A 90 -9.44 -6.53 -22.99
CA GLU A 90 -8.39 -6.91 -23.94
C GLU A 90 -7.23 -5.91 -23.89
N ARG A 91 -7.53 -4.61 -23.90
CA ARG A 91 -6.51 -3.55 -23.77
C ARG A 91 -5.78 -3.62 -22.44
N PHE A 92 -6.50 -3.77 -21.33
CA PHE A 92 -5.87 -3.94 -20.02
C PHE A 92 -4.91 -5.13 -20.01
N VAL A 93 -5.34 -6.29 -20.52
CA VAL A 93 -4.53 -7.50 -20.54
C VAL A 93 -3.28 -7.30 -21.41
N LYS A 94 -3.45 -6.83 -22.65
CA LYS A 94 -2.34 -6.69 -23.61
C LYS A 94 -1.38 -5.56 -23.27
N ASP A 95 -1.86 -4.44 -22.74
CA ASP A 95 -1.06 -3.23 -22.57
C ASP A 95 -0.57 -3.00 -21.15
N GLN A 96 -1.36 -3.37 -20.13
CA GLN A 96 -0.99 -3.14 -18.72
C GLN A 96 -0.56 -4.42 -18.02
N LEU A 97 -1.39 -5.46 -18.05
CA LEU A 97 -1.13 -6.72 -17.35
C LEU A 97 0.07 -7.47 -17.94
N SER A 98 0.36 -7.30 -19.23
CA SER A 98 1.56 -7.83 -19.90
C SER A 98 2.87 -7.23 -19.38
N ALA A 99 2.80 -6.11 -18.66
CA ALA A 99 3.88 -5.54 -17.86
C ALA A 99 5.20 -5.31 -18.64
N GLY A 100 5.09 -4.89 -19.90
CA GLY A 100 6.22 -4.61 -20.78
C GLY A 100 6.50 -5.69 -21.83
N LYS A 101 5.66 -6.73 -21.95
CA LYS A 101 5.76 -7.76 -23.00
C LYS A 101 7.15 -8.41 -22.98
N SER A 102 7.93 -8.30 -24.06
CA SER A 102 9.32 -8.78 -24.14
C SER A 102 10.29 -8.06 -23.18
N HIS A 103 9.95 -6.87 -22.70
CA HIS A 103 10.71 -6.07 -21.72
C HIS A 103 10.07 -6.12 -20.32
N TYR A 104 9.53 -7.29 -19.96
CA TYR A 104 8.82 -7.54 -18.73
C TYR A 104 9.52 -7.05 -17.46
N GLU A 105 8.77 -6.37 -16.58
CA GLU A 105 9.19 -6.03 -15.21
C GLU A 105 8.11 -6.43 -14.19
N ASP A 106 8.49 -7.20 -13.15
CA ASP A 106 7.57 -7.60 -12.07
C ASP A 106 6.86 -6.40 -11.41
N GLU A 107 7.57 -5.28 -11.26
CA GLU A 107 7.01 -4.06 -10.66
C GLU A 107 5.83 -3.49 -11.46
N GLN A 108 5.83 -3.68 -12.79
CA GLN A 108 4.72 -3.25 -13.65
C GLN A 108 3.55 -4.23 -13.55
N PHE A 109 3.83 -5.52 -13.48
CA PHE A 109 2.79 -6.53 -13.27
C PHE A 109 2.05 -6.32 -11.95
N PHE A 110 2.78 -6.13 -10.85
CA PHE A 110 2.15 -5.90 -9.55
C PHE A 110 1.48 -4.53 -9.42
N ARG A 111 1.81 -3.55 -10.29
CA ARG A 111 1.00 -2.32 -10.43
C ARG A 111 -0.39 -2.66 -10.99
N ALA A 112 -0.45 -3.42 -12.07
CA ALA A 112 -1.71 -3.86 -12.67
C ALA A 112 -2.54 -4.74 -11.71
N ILE A 113 -1.88 -5.65 -10.97
CA ILE A 113 -2.57 -6.45 -9.92
C ILE A 113 -3.14 -5.58 -8.80
N ALA A 114 -2.41 -4.56 -8.36
CA ALA A 114 -2.89 -3.66 -7.31
C ALA A 114 -4.17 -2.92 -7.73
N GLU A 115 -4.25 -2.52 -8.99
CA GLU A 115 -5.45 -1.92 -9.58
C GLU A 115 -6.64 -2.88 -9.53
N VAL A 116 -6.48 -4.09 -10.10
CA VAL A 116 -7.52 -5.13 -10.09
C VAL A 116 -8.02 -5.40 -8.66
N ASN A 117 -7.11 -5.53 -7.70
CA ASN A 117 -7.45 -5.81 -6.30
C ASN A 117 -8.25 -4.68 -5.64
N VAL A 118 -7.85 -3.42 -5.86
CA VAL A 118 -8.55 -2.24 -5.32
C VAL A 118 -9.93 -2.07 -5.95
N VAL A 119 -10.02 -2.16 -7.28
CA VAL A 119 -11.30 -2.01 -7.98
C VAL A 119 -12.26 -3.12 -7.58
N ASN A 120 -11.82 -4.38 -7.58
CA ASN A 120 -12.63 -5.50 -7.11
C ASN A 120 -13.10 -5.34 -5.66
N PHE A 121 -12.23 -4.84 -4.77
CA PHE A 121 -12.61 -4.57 -3.39
C PHE A 121 -13.78 -3.57 -3.31
N LEU A 122 -13.70 -2.47 -4.05
CA LEU A 122 -14.76 -1.46 -4.05
C LEU A 122 -16.05 -1.97 -4.70
N MET A 123 -15.96 -2.71 -5.81
CA MET A 123 -17.13 -3.33 -6.44
C MET A 123 -17.85 -4.30 -5.50
N ALA A 124 -17.10 -5.09 -4.73
CA ALA A 124 -17.67 -6.10 -3.83
C ALA A 124 -18.13 -5.54 -2.47
N PHE A 125 -17.44 -4.53 -1.93
CA PHE A 125 -17.62 -4.09 -0.54
C PHE A 125 -17.95 -2.60 -0.37
N GLY A 126 -18.32 -1.93 -1.47
CA GLY A 126 -18.75 -0.54 -1.48
C GLY A 126 -19.97 -0.26 -0.58
N PRO A 127 -20.45 0.99 -0.60
CA PRO A 127 -21.48 1.45 0.35
C PRO A 127 -22.88 0.88 0.05
N SER A 128 -23.14 0.43 -1.18
CA SER A 128 -24.36 -0.27 -1.58
C SER A 128 -24.08 -1.15 -2.81
N HIS A 129 -25.10 -1.80 -3.38
CA HIS A 129 -24.93 -2.53 -4.62
C HIS A 129 -24.40 -1.63 -5.74
N LEU A 130 -23.44 -2.14 -6.50
CA LEU A 130 -22.92 -1.46 -7.66
C LEU A 130 -24.00 -1.38 -8.74
N LYS A 131 -24.22 -0.17 -9.27
CA LYS A 131 -25.13 0.08 -10.38
C LYS A 131 -24.39 0.03 -11.71
N GLU A 132 -23.20 0.64 -11.77
CA GLU A 132 -22.41 0.76 -13.00
C GLU A 132 -20.92 0.88 -12.65
N ALA A 133 -20.07 0.26 -13.45
CA ALA A 133 -18.62 0.45 -13.44
C ALA A 133 -18.15 0.94 -14.82
N LYS A 134 -17.16 1.83 -14.83
CA LYS A 134 -16.53 2.36 -16.05
C LYS A 134 -15.02 2.25 -15.90
N TYR A 135 -14.38 1.57 -16.83
CA TYR A 135 -12.93 1.50 -16.92
C TYR A 135 -12.40 2.76 -17.62
N GLU A 136 -11.31 3.34 -17.11
CA GLU A 136 -10.67 4.54 -17.64
C GLU A 136 -11.63 5.64 -18.17
N PRO A 137 -12.61 6.09 -17.35
CA PRO A 137 -13.60 7.06 -17.80
C PRO A 137 -12.92 8.37 -18.22
N LYS A 138 -13.40 8.95 -19.33
CA LYS A 138 -12.86 10.20 -19.92
C LYS A 138 -13.14 11.43 -19.04
N LEU A 139 -12.41 11.58 -17.95
CA LEU A 139 -12.62 12.63 -16.94
C LEU A 139 -11.48 13.64 -16.88
N GLY A 140 -10.24 13.19 -17.03
CA GLY A 140 -9.09 14.08 -16.93
C GLY A 140 -8.73 14.74 -18.25
N LYS A 141 -7.78 15.67 -18.18
CA LYS A 141 -7.32 16.44 -19.34
C LYS A 141 -6.37 15.59 -20.20
N ASN A 142 -6.48 15.72 -21.52
CA ASN A 142 -5.58 15.09 -22.50
C ASN A 142 -5.49 13.56 -22.39
N GLY A 143 -6.60 12.88 -22.08
CA GLY A 143 -6.67 11.42 -22.02
C GLY A 143 -6.06 10.80 -20.75
N SER A 144 -5.68 11.60 -19.75
CA SER A 144 -5.28 11.09 -18.45
C SER A 144 -6.53 10.76 -17.64
N ASN A 145 -6.93 9.49 -17.57
CA ASN A 145 -8.15 9.06 -16.90
C ASN A 145 -7.84 8.32 -15.59
N PRO A 146 -8.72 8.38 -14.57
CA PRO A 146 -8.59 7.50 -13.41
C PRO A 146 -8.85 6.05 -13.83
N GLU A 147 -8.36 5.09 -13.06
CA GLU A 147 -8.44 3.67 -13.46
C GLU A 147 -9.91 3.20 -13.56
N ALA A 148 -10.78 3.67 -12.66
CA ALA A 148 -12.19 3.34 -12.72
C ALA A 148 -13.10 4.42 -12.11
N ARG A 149 -14.36 4.44 -12.58
CA ARG A 149 -15.51 5.08 -11.91
C ARG A 149 -16.53 4.02 -11.53
N LEU A 150 -16.94 4.03 -10.27
CA LEU A 150 -17.95 3.14 -9.70
C LEU A 150 -19.15 3.95 -9.24
N ILE A 151 -20.34 3.61 -9.73
CA ILE A 151 -21.59 4.29 -9.38
C ILE A 151 -22.45 3.29 -8.63
N TYR A 152 -22.87 3.65 -7.42
CA TYR A 152 -23.64 2.80 -6.53
C TYR A 152 -25.14 3.14 -6.56
N GLN A 153 -26.00 2.19 -6.21
CA GLN A 153 -27.45 2.37 -6.24
C GLN A 153 -27.95 3.48 -5.30
N ASN A 154 -27.25 3.73 -4.20
CA ASN A 154 -27.54 4.82 -3.27
C ASN A 154 -27.08 6.22 -3.74
N GLY A 155 -26.59 6.34 -4.99
CA GLY A 155 -26.19 7.62 -5.59
C GLY A 155 -24.74 8.03 -5.35
N ILE A 156 -23.98 7.28 -4.55
CA ILE A 156 -22.55 7.52 -4.36
C ILE A 156 -21.79 7.19 -5.66
N THR A 157 -20.88 8.09 -6.06
CA THR A 157 -19.96 7.90 -7.18
C THR A 157 -18.53 7.94 -6.67
N VAL A 158 -17.73 6.96 -7.04
CA VAL A 158 -16.33 6.84 -6.63
C VAL A 158 -15.42 6.78 -7.85
N ASP A 159 -14.51 7.74 -7.98
CA ASP A 159 -13.40 7.68 -8.94
C ASP A 159 -12.15 7.18 -8.23
N VAL A 160 -11.42 6.26 -8.87
CA VAL A 160 -10.31 5.54 -8.25
C VAL A 160 -9.04 5.71 -9.06
N GLU A 161 -7.96 6.08 -8.38
CA GLU A 161 -6.60 6.05 -8.94
C GLU A 161 -5.72 5.16 -8.07
N VAL A 162 -4.94 4.28 -8.68
CA VAL A 162 -4.02 3.38 -7.96
C VAL A 162 -2.58 3.70 -8.34
N LYS A 163 -1.70 3.84 -7.34
CA LYS A 163 -0.28 4.12 -7.53
C LYS A 163 0.59 3.14 -6.74
N THR A 164 1.53 2.50 -7.43
CA THR A 164 2.51 1.60 -6.81
C THR A 164 3.93 1.99 -7.23
N PRO A 165 4.85 2.29 -6.30
CA PRO A 165 6.22 2.66 -6.61
C PRO A 165 7.05 1.45 -7.02
N GLY A 166 7.91 1.66 -8.02
CA GLY A 166 9.04 0.79 -8.29
C GLY A 166 10.21 1.21 -7.42
N PHE A 167 10.48 0.46 -6.35
CA PHE A 167 11.60 0.72 -5.46
C PHE A 167 12.56 -0.47 -5.57
N LYS A 168 13.79 -0.18 -6.03
CA LYS A 168 14.78 -1.20 -6.43
C LYS A 168 15.92 -1.39 -5.41
N LYS A 169 15.93 -0.74 -4.23
CA LYS A 169 17.14 -0.61 -3.41
C LYS A 169 16.98 -1.01 -1.95
N MET A 170 17.12 -2.31 -1.65
CA MET A 170 17.21 -2.77 -0.26
C MET A 170 18.15 -1.89 0.59
N ILE A 171 17.66 -1.43 1.74
CA ILE A 171 18.49 -0.77 2.75
C ILE A 171 19.36 -1.87 3.35
N ALA A 172 20.61 -1.97 2.90
CA ALA A 172 21.57 -2.97 3.37
C ALA A 172 21.88 -2.80 4.87
N GLY A 173 22.04 -3.92 5.56
CA GLY A 173 22.07 -4.01 7.03
C GLY A 173 23.47 -3.97 7.67
N ASP A 174 24.49 -3.51 6.95
CA ASP A 174 25.88 -3.50 7.43
C ASP A 174 26.20 -2.27 8.30
N GLU A 175 25.26 -1.33 8.42
CA GLU A 175 25.34 -0.13 9.25
C GLU A 175 24.67 -0.38 10.63
N LYS A 176 25.06 0.35 11.70
CA LYS A 176 24.45 0.17 13.05
C LYS A 176 22.93 0.29 13.04
N GLY A 177 22.43 1.08 12.08
CA GLY A 177 21.06 1.06 11.63
C GLY A 177 20.76 2.24 10.74
N VAL A 178 19.49 2.38 10.40
CA VAL A 178 18.98 3.44 9.51
C VAL A 178 17.89 4.22 10.21
N LEU A 179 17.86 5.54 10.00
CA LEU A 179 16.80 6.45 10.40
C LEU A 179 16.29 7.22 9.17
N ILE A 180 14.97 7.21 8.98
CA ILE A 180 14.25 7.92 7.93
C ILE A 180 13.27 8.87 8.63
N PRO A 181 13.43 10.19 8.55
CA PRO A 181 12.43 11.10 9.09
C PRO A 181 11.15 11.01 8.26
N THR A 182 10.00 11.07 8.91
CA THR A 182 8.68 10.89 8.27
C THR A 182 7.85 12.17 8.36
N LEU A 183 8.54 13.31 8.39
CA LEU A 183 8.00 14.66 8.33
C LEU A 183 8.82 15.49 7.33
N LEU A 184 8.28 16.61 6.87
CA LEU A 184 9.08 17.53 6.06
C LEU A 184 10.14 18.20 6.94
N LEU A 185 11.36 18.27 6.43
CA LEU A 185 12.49 18.93 7.08
C LEU A 185 12.97 20.08 6.22
N ASP A 186 13.30 21.20 6.86
CA ASP A 186 14.06 22.27 6.21
C ASP A 186 15.54 21.85 6.02
N ASP A 187 16.30 22.57 5.18
CA ASP A 187 17.68 22.19 4.87
C ASP A 187 18.62 22.26 6.08
N LYS A 188 18.35 23.14 7.04
CA LYS A 188 19.12 23.24 8.28
C LYS A 188 18.84 22.03 9.17
N GLU A 189 17.60 21.58 9.23
CA GLU A 189 17.19 20.38 9.94
C GLU A 189 17.77 19.12 9.33
N LYS A 190 17.69 18.95 8.00
CA LYS A 190 18.31 17.82 7.30
C LYS A 190 19.77 17.69 7.70
N ARG A 191 20.55 18.78 7.55
CA ARG A 191 21.97 18.82 7.93
C ARG A 191 22.19 18.55 9.41
N THR A 192 21.28 19.01 10.27
CA THR A 192 21.43 18.79 11.72
C THR A 192 21.16 17.34 12.09
N PHE A 193 20.10 16.74 11.56
CA PHE A 193 19.70 15.36 11.87
C PHE A 193 20.72 14.38 11.31
N GLU A 194 21.18 14.61 10.08
CA GLU A 194 22.26 13.85 9.45
C GLU A 194 23.53 13.87 10.31
N LYS A 195 23.97 15.05 10.78
CA LYS A 195 25.13 15.16 11.68
C LYS A 195 24.96 14.37 12.98
N GLN A 196 23.77 14.35 13.57
CA GLN A 196 23.53 13.58 14.80
C GLN A 196 23.52 12.07 14.55
N CYS A 197 22.94 11.63 13.44
CA CYS A 197 22.97 10.22 13.06
C CYS A 197 24.41 9.76 12.77
N ALA A 198 25.19 10.57 12.03
CA ALA A 198 26.58 10.28 11.69
C ALA A 198 27.48 10.12 12.93
N LYS A 199 27.30 10.93 13.98
CA LYS A 199 28.04 10.79 15.26
C LYS A 199 27.85 9.44 15.93
N LYS A 200 26.75 8.75 15.62
CA LYS A 200 26.40 7.44 16.16
C LYS A 200 26.53 6.32 15.13
N GLU A 201 27.09 6.60 13.94
CA GLU A 201 27.18 5.66 12.82
C GLU A 201 25.81 5.07 12.42
N ILE A 202 24.74 5.84 12.60
CA ILE A 202 23.40 5.55 12.11
C ILE A 202 23.26 6.25 10.77
N LYS A 203 22.82 5.53 9.73
CA LYS A 203 22.57 6.14 8.43
C LYS A 203 21.30 6.97 8.45
N PHE A 204 21.42 8.17 7.93
CA PHE A 204 20.29 9.04 7.68
C PHE A 204 19.86 8.92 6.22
N ILE A 205 18.58 8.62 5.98
CA ILE A 205 17.99 8.56 4.64
C ILE A 205 16.84 9.57 4.58
N LEU A 206 16.80 10.39 3.53
CA LEU A 206 15.70 11.34 3.34
C LEU A 206 14.40 10.64 2.93
N PRO A 207 13.24 11.14 3.39
CA PRO A 207 11.94 10.60 3.00
C PRO A 207 11.66 10.81 1.51
N ARG A 208 10.83 9.93 0.95
CA ARG A 208 10.46 9.91 -0.47
C ARG A 208 9.35 10.91 -0.81
N VAL A 209 9.50 12.14 -0.36
CA VAL A 209 8.51 13.23 -0.52
C VAL A 209 8.19 13.50 -1.99
N SER A 210 9.21 13.51 -2.85
CA SER A 210 9.01 13.74 -4.30
C SER A 210 8.07 12.71 -4.93
N LYS A 211 8.11 11.45 -4.47
CA LYS A 211 7.25 10.40 -5.02
C LYS A 211 5.79 10.60 -4.64
N LEU A 212 5.52 11.00 -3.39
CA LEU A 212 4.17 11.37 -2.95
C LEU A 212 3.62 12.55 -3.74
N LYS A 213 4.45 13.59 -3.91
CA LYS A 213 4.11 14.76 -4.75
C LYS A 213 3.70 14.34 -6.16
N ASP A 214 4.52 13.51 -6.81
CA ASP A 214 4.26 13.05 -8.19
C ASP A 214 2.94 12.27 -8.28
N TYR A 215 2.65 11.41 -7.29
CA TYR A 215 1.40 10.65 -7.24
C TYR A 215 0.16 11.50 -7.03
N ILE A 216 0.21 12.43 -6.07
CA ILE A 216 -0.88 13.36 -5.79
C ILE A 216 -1.16 14.22 -7.03
N ASN A 217 -0.11 14.75 -7.67
CA ASN A 217 -0.26 15.56 -8.87
C ASN A 217 -0.75 14.74 -10.07
N SER A 218 -0.29 13.50 -10.23
CA SER A 218 -0.78 12.60 -11.28
C SER A 218 -2.26 12.30 -11.11
N ALA A 219 -2.70 11.97 -9.89
CA ALA A 219 -4.10 11.69 -9.61
C ALA A 219 -4.97 12.94 -9.80
N GLY A 220 -4.51 14.11 -9.34
CA GLY A 220 -5.23 15.38 -9.52
C GLY A 220 -5.41 15.81 -11.00
N LYS A 221 -4.58 15.32 -11.92
CA LYS A 221 -4.77 15.53 -13.37
C LYS A 221 -5.88 14.67 -13.96
N LYS A 222 -6.08 13.48 -13.38
CA LYS A 222 -7.04 12.46 -13.81
C LYS A 222 -8.45 12.71 -13.28
N PHE A 223 -8.56 13.21 -12.05
CA PHE A 223 -9.85 13.48 -11.42
C PHE A 223 -10.49 14.79 -11.89
N GLU A 224 -11.83 14.82 -11.85
CA GLU A 224 -12.61 16.06 -11.82
C GLU A 224 -12.79 16.54 -10.37
N ILE A 225 -13.20 17.80 -10.15
CA ILE A 225 -13.53 18.26 -8.80
C ILE A 225 -14.84 17.57 -8.37
N PRO A 226 -14.92 17.01 -7.16
CA PRO A 226 -16.18 16.47 -6.63
C PRO A 226 -17.33 17.46 -6.78
N LYS A 227 -18.48 16.96 -7.26
CA LYS A 227 -19.68 17.77 -7.46
C LYS A 227 -20.42 18.06 -6.16
N ASP A 228 -20.38 17.09 -5.24
CA ASP A 228 -21.00 17.10 -3.92
C ASP A 228 -20.36 16.01 -3.03
N LYS A 229 -20.86 15.85 -1.80
CA LYS A 229 -20.35 14.88 -0.80
C LYS A 229 -20.47 13.41 -1.24
N ASN A 230 -21.36 13.08 -2.19
CA ASN A 230 -21.54 11.73 -2.70
C ASN A 230 -20.58 11.41 -3.85
N HIS A 231 -19.82 12.38 -4.36
CA HIS A 231 -18.77 12.16 -5.35
C HIS A 231 -17.39 12.12 -4.67
N ILE A 232 -16.78 10.95 -4.62
CA ILE A 232 -15.54 10.71 -3.89
C ILE A 232 -14.43 10.33 -4.86
N ASN A 233 -13.32 11.06 -4.80
CA ASN A 233 -12.10 10.72 -5.54
C ASN A 233 -11.08 10.10 -4.60
N LEU A 234 -10.72 8.84 -4.84
CA LEU A 234 -9.84 8.05 -3.98
C LEU A 234 -8.50 7.80 -4.67
N LEU A 235 -7.42 8.23 -4.03
CA LEU A 235 -6.06 7.85 -4.42
C LEU A 235 -5.57 6.72 -3.51
N PHE A 236 -5.46 5.52 -4.07
CA PHE A 236 -4.80 4.39 -3.42
C PHE A 236 -3.31 4.43 -3.74
N ILE A 237 -2.47 4.41 -2.71
CA ILE A 237 -1.03 4.30 -2.86
C ILE A 237 -0.56 3.03 -2.18
N ASN A 238 -0.24 2.05 -3.00
CA ASN A 238 0.41 0.84 -2.59
C ASN A 238 1.87 1.16 -2.28
N TRP A 239 2.24 1.33 -1.02
CA TRP A 239 3.62 1.57 -0.58
C TRP A 239 4.39 0.26 -0.34
N THR A 240 3.94 -0.84 -0.93
CA THR A 240 4.73 -2.06 -1.08
C THR A 240 5.96 -1.77 -1.93
N TYR A 241 6.99 -2.59 -1.79
CA TYR A 241 8.31 -2.43 -2.41
C TYR A 241 9.22 -1.42 -1.74
N THR A 242 8.77 -0.70 -0.70
CA THR A 242 9.76 0.01 0.11
C THR A 242 10.75 -0.97 0.69
N ASP A 243 12.00 -0.60 0.60
CA ASP A 243 13.18 -1.24 1.18
C ASP A 243 13.12 -1.39 2.72
N VAL A 244 11.98 -1.03 3.32
CA VAL A 244 11.67 -1.00 4.74
C VAL A 244 10.82 -2.23 5.08
N LYS A 245 11.17 -2.88 6.21
CA LYS A 245 10.45 -4.04 6.75
C LYS A 245 9.00 -3.66 7.14
N LYS A 246 8.23 -4.64 7.66
CA LYS A 246 6.84 -4.51 8.16
C LYS A 246 6.51 -3.08 8.69
N ARG A 247 5.42 -2.49 8.17
CA ARG A 247 4.93 -1.12 8.43
C ARG A 247 5.65 0.01 7.65
N GLY A 248 6.12 -0.26 6.45
CA GLY A 248 6.63 0.75 5.50
C GLY A 248 5.61 1.86 5.19
N TYR A 249 4.31 1.57 5.28
CA TYR A 249 3.23 2.56 5.13
C TYR A 249 3.30 3.72 6.15
N ILE A 250 4.06 3.59 7.26
CA ILE A 250 4.21 4.66 8.27
C ILE A 250 4.91 5.88 7.68
N GLU A 251 5.90 5.70 6.81
CA GLU A 251 6.61 6.82 6.16
C GLU A 251 5.62 7.76 5.45
N PRO A 252 4.86 7.30 4.44
CA PRO A 252 3.92 8.15 3.74
C PRO A 252 2.74 8.57 4.63
N TYR A 253 2.27 7.71 5.54
CA TYR A 253 1.20 8.09 6.48
C TYR A 253 1.58 9.33 7.29
N SER A 254 2.76 9.31 7.92
CA SER A 254 3.23 10.42 8.74
C SER A 254 3.50 11.68 7.91
N LEU A 255 4.08 11.54 6.71
CA LEU A 255 4.30 12.67 5.80
C LEU A 255 2.99 13.35 5.38
N LEU A 256 1.93 12.57 5.19
CA LEU A 256 0.64 13.08 4.74
C LEU A 256 -0.20 13.69 5.88
N TYR A 257 -0.12 13.16 7.11
CA TYR A 257 -1.17 13.39 8.12
C TYR A 257 -0.72 13.91 9.49
N ASN A 258 0.55 14.28 9.64
CA ASN A 258 1.03 14.89 10.88
C ASN A 258 0.54 16.33 11.08
N ASN A 259 0.39 16.75 12.33
CA ASN A 259 -0.14 18.07 12.69
C ASN A 259 0.89 19.22 12.57
N LEU A 260 2.16 18.92 12.29
CA LEU A 260 3.20 19.94 12.11
C LEU A 260 3.22 20.44 10.65
N ASN A 261 3.39 19.54 9.69
CA ASN A 261 3.53 19.83 8.26
C ASN A 261 2.96 18.73 7.35
N GLY A 262 1.96 17.98 7.82
CA GLY A 262 1.30 16.95 7.02
C GLY A 262 0.64 17.52 5.77
N LEU A 263 0.90 16.90 4.62
CA LEU A 263 0.51 17.42 3.30
C LEU A 263 -1.01 17.53 3.08
N LEU A 264 -1.81 16.71 3.79
CA LEU A 264 -3.28 16.78 3.75
C LEU A 264 -3.86 17.66 4.86
N LYS A 265 -3.02 18.30 5.67
CA LYS A 265 -3.44 19.15 6.81
C LYS A 265 -2.87 20.56 6.77
N ASN A 266 -1.81 20.78 6.00
CA ASN A 266 -1.09 22.03 5.90
C ASN A 266 -0.89 22.39 4.42
N LYS A 267 -1.71 23.33 3.92
CA LYS A 267 -1.69 23.77 2.52
C LYS A 267 -0.33 24.34 2.13
N ASP A 268 0.25 25.21 2.96
CA ASP A 268 1.54 25.84 2.67
C ASP A 268 2.66 24.80 2.55
N ALA A 269 2.66 23.78 3.42
CA ALA A 269 3.61 22.68 3.35
C ALA A 269 3.47 21.90 2.03
N ALA A 270 2.24 21.58 1.62
CA ALA A 270 1.97 20.89 0.36
C ALA A 270 2.40 21.69 -0.87
N LEU A 271 2.06 22.98 -0.91
CA LEU A 271 2.47 23.88 -2.01
C LEU A 271 3.99 24.06 -2.05
N SER A 272 4.66 24.12 -0.90
CA SER A 272 6.11 24.33 -0.80
C SER A 272 6.93 23.21 -1.45
N ILE A 273 6.37 21.99 -1.51
CA ILE A 273 7.01 20.85 -2.15
C ILE A 273 6.55 20.66 -3.61
N GLY A 274 5.66 21.52 -4.12
CA GLY A 274 5.19 21.48 -5.50
C GLY A 274 3.98 20.57 -5.74
N ILE A 275 3.13 20.32 -4.72
CA ILE A 275 1.80 19.74 -4.97
C ILE A 275 0.91 20.84 -5.56
N ASN A 276 0.20 20.51 -6.64
CA ASN A 276 -0.72 21.43 -7.30
C ASN A 276 -1.93 21.69 -6.41
N GLU A 277 -2.32 22.96 -6.27
CA GLU A 277 -3.52 23.33 -5.52
C GLU A 277 -4.78 22.65 -6.06
N GLU A 278 -4.88 22.49 -7.38
CA GLU A 278 -5.98 21.77 -8.03
C GLU A 278 -6.06 20.31 -7.55
N ALA A 279 -4.94 19.63 -7.32
CA ALA A 279 -4.93 18.27 -6.80
C ALA A 279 -5.47 18.19 -5.37
N LEU A 280 -5.11 19.17 -4.52
CA LEU A 280 -5.63 19.28 -3.15
C LEU A 280 -7.13 19.54 -3.07
N ARG A 281 -7.73 20.10 -4.14
CA ARG A 281 -9.18 20.32 -4.23
C ARG A 281 -9.94 19.14 -4.82
N LYS A 282 -9.25 18.21 -5.47
CA LYS A 282 -9.87 17.08 -6.18
C LYS A 282 -9.85 15.79 -5.38
N ILE A 283 -8.79 15.52 -4.63
CA ILE A 283 -8.61 14.22 -3.96
C ILE A 283 -9.32 14.22 -2.62
N SER A 284 -10.41 13.46 -2.50
CA SER A 284 -11.22 13.33 -1.27
C SER A 284 -10.48 12.63 -0.15
N ALA A 285 -9.80 11.53 -0.47
CA ALA A 285 -8.97 10.80 0.49
C ALA A 285 -7.82 10.06 -0.19
N ILE A 286 -6.76 9.82 0.58
CA ILE A 286 -5.65 8.96 0.18
C ILE A 286 -5.65 7.71 1.06
N VAL A 287 -5.64 6.53 0.44
CA VAL A 287 -5.44 5.25 1.14
C VAL A 287 -4.00 4.81 0.93
N ILE A 288 -3.19 4.82 1.98
CA ILE A 288 -1.84 4.24 1.96
C ILE A 288 -1.93 2.82 2.47
N TYR A 289 -1.32 1.87 1.77
CA TYR A 289 -1.26 0.49 2.23
C TYR A 289 0.05 -0.20 1.85
N GLN A 290 0.35 -1.33 2.48
CA GLN A 290 1.47 -2.21 2.16
C GLN A 290 1.01 -3.66 2.10
N ASP A 291 0.98 -4.23 0.91
CA ASP A 291 0.70 -5.64 0.65
C ASP A 291 1.63 -6.59 1.41
N SER A 292 1.06 -7.74 1.73
CA SER A 292 1.76 -8.91 2.24
C SER A 292 1.77 -10.01 1.18
N PHE A 293 2.53 -11.07 1.43
CA PHE A 293 2.40 -12.29 0.65
C PHE A 293 0.94 -12.77 0.58
N ASP A 294 0.23 -12.77 1.72
CA ASP A 294 -1.16 -13.24 1.78
C ASP A 294 -2.09 -12.40 0.90
N SER A 295 -1.96 -11.05 0.91
CA SER A 295 -2.80 -10.20 0.06
C SER A 295 -2.54 -10.44 -1.43
N LEU A 296 -1.29 -10.71 -1.81
CA LEU A 296 -0.91 -10.97 -3.20
C LEU A 296 -1.35 -12.36 -3.68
N ILE A 297 -1.15 -13.40 -2.88
CA ILE A 297 -1.49 -14.79 -3.25
C ILE A 297 -3.00 -15.01 -3.29
N PHE A 298 -3.74 -14.46 -2.33
CA PHE A 298 -5.20 -14.61 -2.32
C PHE A 298 -5.90 -13.51 -3.12
N GLY A 299 -5.17 -12.50 -3.60
CA GLY A 299 -5.69 -11.35 -4.33
C GLY A 299 -6.71 -10.51 -3.54
N ASP A 300 -6.88 -10.73 -2.24
CA ASP A 300 -7.92 -10.08 -1.43
C ASP A 300 -7.36 -8.88 -0.66
N PHE A 301 -7.81 -7.70 -1.07
CA PHE A 301 -7.42 -6.44 -0.45
C PHE A 301 -7.76 -6.40 1.05
N ARG A 302 -8.74 -7.18 1.54
CA ARG A 302 -9.09 -7.24 2.96
C ARG A 302 -7.96 -7.82 3.83
N TYR A 303 -7.01 -8.57 3.26
CA TYR A 303 -5.82 -9.00 3.99
C TYR A 303 -4.99 -7.83 4.52
N MET A 304 -5.20 -6.61 4.00
CA MET A 304 -4.60 -5.41 4.55
C MET A 304 -4.97 -5.14 6.02
N TRP A 305 -6.14 -5.60 6.46
CA TRP A 305 -6.57 -5.53 7.86
C TRP A 305 -5.75 -6.46 8.74
N ASN A 306 -5.21 -7.55 8.20
CA ASN A 306 -4.29 -8.39 8.93
C ASN A 306 -2.99 -7.63 9.23
N GLY A 307 -2.72 -7.38 10.51
CA GLY A 307 -1.58 -6.58 10.95
C GLY A 307 -1.75 -5.07 10.79
N TYR A 308 -2.92 -4.60 10.31
CA TYR A 308 -3.29 -3.18 10.16
C TYR A 308 -2.25 -2.40 9.35
N ASN A 309 -1.98 -2.88 8.13
CA ASN A 309 -0.93 -2.38 7.23
C ASN A 309 -1.42 -1.27 6.26
N PHE A 310 -2.45 -0.52 6.64
CA PHE A 310 -3.03 0.53 5.81
C PHE A 310 -3.50 1.72 6.65
N ARG A 311 -3.69 2.89 6.02
CA ARG A 311 -4.42 4.04 6.58
C ARG A 311 -5.23 4.75 5.50
N MET A 312 -6.48 5.06 5.83
CA MET A 312 -7.33 5.96 5.07
C MET A 312 -7.16 7.37 5.62
N LEU A 313 -6.81 8.33 4.76
CA LEU A 313 -6.43 9.70 5.13
C LEU A 313 -7.36 10.69 4.42
N PRO A 314 -8.42 11.19 5.08
CA PRO A 314 -9.29 12.20 4.51
C PRO A 314 -8.53 13.50 4.23
N ASN A 315 -8.80 14.15 3.11
CA ASN A 315 -8.16 15.42 2.80
C ASN A 315 -8.87 16.58 3.51
N ILE A 316 -8.34 17.00 4.67
CA ILE A 316 -8.96 18.06 5.48
C ILE A 316 -8.77 19.47 4.89
N LEU A 317 -8.03 19.60 3.78
CA LEU A 317 -7.87 20.85 3.05
C LEU A 317 -8.98 21.10 2.01
N MET A 318 -9.84 20.10 1.76
CA MET A 318 -10.99 20.26 0.88
C MET A 318 -12.09 21.10 1.51
N ASP A 319 -12.92 21.66 0.64
CA ASP A 319 -14.17 22.31 1.03
C ASP A 319 -15.06 21.30 1.79
N GLN A 320 -15.52 21.70 2.98
CA GLN A 320 -16.37 20.88 3.84
C GLN A 320 -17.73 20.57 3.19
N GLU A 321 -18.16 21.35 2.20
CA GLU A 321 -19.37 21.05 1.43
C GLU A 321 -19.16 19.95 0.37
N LEU A 322 -17.92 19.60 0.06
CA LEU A 322 -17.58 18.58 -0.94
C LEU A 322 -17.04 17.28 -0.33
N ILE A 323 -16.89 17.21 0.99
CA ILE A 323 -16.34 16.04 1.66
C ILE A 323 -17.19 15.65 2.87
N ASP A 324 -17.51 14.36 2.96
CA ASP A 324 -18.09 13.74 4.14
C ASP A 324 -17.26 12.52 4.55
N ILE A 325 -16.66 12.59 5.74
CA ILE A 325 -15.76 11.55 6.24
C ILE A 325 -16.53 10.26 6.53
N ASP A 326 -17.80 10.34 6.93
CA ASP A 326 -18.60 9.15 7.21
C ASP A 326 -18.97 8.43 5.92
N ILE A 327 -19.27 9.16 4.83
CA ILE A 327 -19.46 8.54 3.51
C ILE A 327 -18.17 7.86 3.03
N ILE A 328 -17.01 8.50 3.19
CA ILE A 328 -15.71 7.88 2.84
C ILE A 328 -15.47 6.61 3.67
N LYS A 329 -15.78 6.63 4.97
CA LYS A 329 -15.68 5.45 5.85
C LYS A 329 -16.61 4.33 5.38
N ASP A 330 -17.82 4.65 4.93
CA ASP A 330 -18.77 3.66 4.42
C ASP A 330 -18.34 3.05 3.09
N VAL A 331 -17.76 3.86 2.19
CA VAL A 331 -17.19 3.38 0.92
C VAL A 331 -16.01 2.45 1.16
N LEU A 332 -15.10 2.82 2.05
CA LEU A 332 -13.84 2.12 2.25
C LEU A 332 -13.90 1.01 3.31
N ARG A 333 -14.89 1.06 4.20
CA ARG A 333 -14.93 0.27 5.45
C ARG A 333 -13.68 0.47 6.32
N MET A 334 -13.08 1.66 6.24
CA MET A 334 -11.85 2.02 6.93
C MET A 334 -12.09 3.19 7.89
N ASN A 335 -11.35 3.23 8.99
CA ASN A 335 -11.41 4.35 9.93
C ASN A 335 -10.29 5.36 9.64
N PRO A 336 -10.56 6.67 9.83
CA PRO A 336 -9.52 7.69 9.74
C PRO A 336 -8.57 7.58 10.95
N PRO A 337 -7.40 8.25 10.91
CA PRO A 337 -6.45 8.24 12.00
C PRO A 337 -7.07 8.76 13.31
N LYS A 338 -6.73 8.10 14.41
CA LYS A 338 -7.14 8.50 15.76
C LYS A 338 -6.01 9.26 16.46
N LYS A 339 -6.33 10.00 17.52
CA LYS A 339 -5.37 10.79 18.33
C LYS A 339 -4.17 9.99 18.85
N ASN A 340 -4.36 8.69 19.12
CA ASN A 340 -3.32 7.80 19.65
C ASN A 340 -2.87 6.76 18.62
N ASP A 341 -2.91 7.10 17.34
CA ASP A 341 -2.32 6.24 16.32
C ASP A 341 -0.79 6.18 16.51
N ASP A 342 -0.17 5.02 16.25
CA ASP A 342 1.28 4.79 16.42
C ASP A 342 2.06 5.49 15.27
N MET A 343 1.79 6.77 15.00
CA MET A 343 2.46 7.58 13.98
C MET A 343 3.77 8.15 14.55
N MET A 344 4.89 7.61 14.12
CA MET A 344 6.21 8.10 14.56
C MET A 344 6.73 9.19 13.62
N PRO A 345 7.48 10.18 14.13
CA PRO A 345 8.12 11.21 13.30
C PRO A 345 9.37 10.71 12.55
N TYR A 346 9.70 9.44 12.70
CA TYR A 346 10.76 8.77 11.96
C TYR A 346 10.48 7.26 11.93
N ALA A 347 10.91 6.60 10.85
CA ALA A 347 11.08 5.17 10.79
C ALA A 347 12.55 4.85 11.09
N PHE A 348 12.82 3.78 11.83
CA PHE A 348 14.20 3.36 12.06
C PHE A 348 14.32 1.84 12.15
N VAL A 349 15.48 1.34 11.74
CA VAL A 349 15.85 -0.08 11.81
C VAL A 349 17.22 -0.13 12.46
N ILE A 350 17.27 -0.53 13.74
CA ILE A 350 18.50 -0.55 14.54
C ILE A 350 18.56 -1.90 15.28
N SER A 351 19.75 -2.50 15.34
CA SER A 351 19.98 -3.73 16.11
C SER A 351 19.86 -3.46 17.62
N GLU A 352 19.33 -4.41 18.39
CA GLU A 352 19.10 -4.23 19.84
C GLU A 352 20.36 -3.79 20.60
N ARG A 353 21.54 -4.27 20.17
CA ARG A 353 22.84 -3.91 20.77
C ARG A 353 23.19 -2.42 20.64
N TYR A 354 22.54 -1.68 19.75
CA TYR A 354 22.77 -0.24 19.50
C TYR A 354 21.58 0.64 19.94
N LEU A 355 20.67 0.12 20.77
CA LEU A 355 19.48 0.88 21.21
C LEU A 355 19.83 2.14 22.01
N SER A 356 20.91 2.13 22.79
CA SER A 356 21.33 3.32 23.55
C SER A 356 21.63 4.50 22.63
N ASP A 357 22.38 4.24 21.55
CA ASP A 357 22.69 5.25 20.53
C ASP A 357 21.42 5.73 19.82
N ALA A 358 20.48 4.82 19.55
CA ALA A 358 19.17 5.16 19.01
C ALA A 358 18.39 6.12 19.93
N TYR A 359 18.37 5.86 21.24
CA TYR A 359 17.67 6.72 22.20
C TYR A 359 18.23 8.13 22.22
N GLU A 360 19.54 8.29 22.17
CA GLU A 360 20.16 9.62 22.14
C GLU A 360 19.76 10.41 20.88
N VAL A 361 19.85 9.78 19.71
CA VAL A 361 19.48 10.42 18.44
C VAL A 361 17.99 10.76 18.40
N THR A 362 17.14 9.82 18.81
CA THR A 362 15.69 10.01 18.81
C THR A 362 15.26 11.06 19.82
N GLU A 363 15.80 11.10 21.03
CA GLU A 363 15.51 12.14 22.02
C GLU A 363 15.95 13.54 21.55
N PHE A 364 17.08 13.63 20.83
CA PHE A 364 17.46 14.88 20.18
C PHE A 364 16.41 15.35 19.16
N ILE A 365 15.96 14.45 18.29
CA ILE A 365 14.94 14.76 17.26
C ILE A 365 13.60 15.10 17.91
N ASN A 366 13.16 14.30 18.89
CA ASN A 366 11.91 14.46 19.63
C ASN A 366 11.80 15.85 20.25
N ARG A 367 12.85 16.31 20.94
CA ARG A 367 12.87 17.65 21.57
C ARG A 367 12.69 18.76 20.54
N ARG A 368 13.31 18.63 19.37
CA ARG A 368 13.19 19.64 18.30
C ARG A 368 11.80 19.66 17.67
N ILE A 369 11.21 18.49 17.44
CA ILE A 369 9.86 18.38 16.88
C ILE A 369 8.85 18.96 17.87
N LYS A 370 8.91 18.54 19.14
CA LYS A 370 8.02 19.06 20.21
C LYS A 370 8.10 20.58 20.35
N ALA A 371 9.29 21.16 20.21
CA ALA A 371 9.47 22.62 20.26
C ALA A 371 8.80 23.37 19.09
N LYS A 372 8.51 22.70 17.97
CA LYS A 372 7.86 23.30 16.78
C LYS A 372 6.34 23.12 16.77
N ILE A 373 5.81 22.14 17.49
CA ILE A 373 4.38 21.83 17.47
C ILE A 373 3.63 22.90 18.27
N LYS A 374 2.83 23.70 17.57
CA LYS A 374 1.97 24.75 18.16
C LYS A 374 0.53 24.29 18.42
N ARG A 375 0.10 23.24 17.72
CA ARG A 375 -1.25 22.65 17.80
C ARG A 375 -1.18 21.35 18.62
N GLU A 376 -2.26 20.58 18.59
CA GLU A 376 -2.25 19.24 19.14
C GLU A 376 -1.15 18.37 18.51
N ASP A 377 -0.32 17.74 19.34
CA ASP A 377 0.67 16.78 18.90
C ASP A 377 0.01 15.41 18.65
N ASN A 378 0.23 14.83 17.48
CA ASN A 378 -0.26 13.51 17.13
C ASN A 378 0.86 12.49 16.84
N PHE A 379 2.10 12.80 17.22
CA PHE A 379 3.21 11.87 17.12
C PHE A 379 3.32 10.96 18.35
N THR A 380 3.68 9.71 18.09
CA THR A 380 4.20 8.78 19.08
C THR A 380 5.72 8.81 19.06
N TYR A 381 6.33 9.24 20.15
CA TYR A 381 7.79 9.39 20.23
C TYR A 381 8.45 8.11 20.75
N PHE A 382 9.42 7.61 19.98
CA PHE A 382 10.25 6.51 20.44
C PHE A 382 11.29 7.01 21.43
N ASN A 383 11.38 6.33 22.58
CA ASN A 383 12.42 6.49 23.59
C ASN A 383 12.51 5.23 24.45
N GLU A 384 13.40 5.23 25.44
CA GLU A 384 13.62 4.06 26.29
C GLU A 384 12.35 3.63 27.05
N ALA A 385 11.59 4.59 27.58
CA ALA A 385 10.34 4.30 28.30
C ALA A 385 9.29 3.66 27.38
N TYR A 386 9.13 4.19 26.17
CA TYR A 386 8.27 3.63 25.14
C TYR A 386 8.70 2.21 24.76
N TYR A 387 10.01 1.98 24.54
CA TYR A 387 10.54 0.66 24.21
C TYR A 387 10.25 -0.35 25.33
N LYS A 388 10.58 -0.02 26.59
CA LYS A 388 10.30 -0.87 27.75
C LYS A 388 8.81 -1.21 27.87
N LYS A 389 7.92 -0.23 27.62
CA LYS A 389 6.47 -0.45 27.59
C LYS A 389 6.06 -1.45 26.51
N LYS A 390 6.49 -1.25 25.26
CA LYS A 390 6.16 -2.15 24.14
C LYS A 390 6.75 -3.56 24.35
N MET A 391 7.93 -3.68 24.95
CA MET A 391 8.52 -4.98 25.30
C MET A 391 7.71 -5.71 26.38
N LYS A 392 7.22 -4.98 27.40
CA LYS A 392 6.31 -5.56 28.40
C LYS A 392 5.01 -6.06 27.76
N GLU A 393 4.43 -5.28 26.86
CA GLU A 393 3.23 -5.68 26.10
C GLU A 393 3.49 -6.88 25.19
N ALA A 394 4.66 -6.97 24.54
CA ALA A 394 5.06 -8.11 23.74
C ALA A 394 5.21 -9.38 24.60
N ARG A 395 5.84 -9.29 25.77
CA ARG A 395 5.96 -10.41 26.72
C ARG A 395 4.60 -10.90 27.21
N LYS A 396 3.66 -9.99 27.51
CA LYS A 396 2.28 -10.36 27.89
C LYS A 396 1.57 -11.10 26.76
N ARG A 397 1.68 -10.60 25.53
CA ARG A 397 1.09 -11.25 24.35
C ARG A 397 1.68 -12.64 24.11
N LYS A 398 3.00 -12.78 24.26
CA LYS A 398 3.67 -14.08 24.17
C LYS A 398 3.18 -15.03 25.25
N ALA A 399 3.10 -14.60 26.50
CA ALA A 399 2.58 -15.44 27.59
C ALA A 399 1.12 -15.89 27.35
N ALA A 400 0.26 -15.00 26.84
CA ALA A 400 -1.11 -15.36 26.48
C ALA A 400 -1.16 -16.34 25.30
N TYR A 401 -0.27 -16.19 24.33
CA TYR A 401 -0.12 -17.12 23.22
C TYR A 401 0.31 -18.51 23.70
N ASP A 402 1.34 -18.56 24.55
CA ASP A 402 1.88 -19.79 25.13
C ASP A 402 0.81 -20.52 25.98
N ASP A 403 -0.02 -19.79 26.73
CA ASP A 403 -1.17 -20.34 27.48
C ASP A 403 -2.24 -20.95 26.55
N LEU A 404 -2.61 -20.27 25.47
CA LEU A 404 -3.53 -20.81 24.46
C LEU A 404 -2.97 -22.07 23.79
N LYS A 405 -1.66 -22.09 23.54
CA LYS A 405 -0.94 -23.25 23.01
C LYS A 405 -0.99 -24.44 23.98
N GLN A 406 -0.68 -24.22 25.25
CA GLN A 406 -0.77 -25.26 26.30
C GLN A 406 -2.19 -25.84 26.45
N LYS A 407 -3.22 -25.00 26.25
CA LYS A 407 -4.63 -25.42 26.27
C LYS A 407 -5.09 -26.13 25.00
N GLY A 408 -4.21 -26.33 24.03
CA GLY A 408 -4.53 -27.02 22.77
C GLY A 408 -5.32 -26.18 21.76
N TYR A 409 -5.52 -24.88 22.00
CA TYR A 409 -6.18 -23.99 21.04
C TYR A 409 -5.25 -23.57 19.90
N ILE A 410 -3.95 -23.77 20.06
CA ILE A 410 -2.92 -23.45 19.07
C ILE A 410 -1.99 -24.66 18.97
N HIS A 411 -1.82 -25.20 17.76
CA HIS A 411 -0.98 -26.38 17.52
C HIS A 411 0.52 -26.05 17.53
N ASP A 412 1.34 -27.06 17.84
CA ASP A 412 2.80 -27.00 17.66
C ASP A 412 3.19 -26.76 16.19
N ASN A 413 4.29 -26.05 15.96
CA ASN A 413 4.72 -25.50 14.65
C ASN A 413 3.86 -24.34 14.13
N SER A 414 3.13 -23.68 15.01
CA SER A 414 2.41 -22.46 14.68
C SER A 414 3.37 -21.28 14.48
N TYR A 415 2.93 -20.30 13.70
CA TYR A 415 3.72 -19.19 13.19
C TYR A 415 4.55 -18.40 14.23
N TYR A 416 4.13 -18.31 15.49
CA TYR A 416 4.88 -17.60 16.53
C TYR A 416 6.05 -18.38 17.13
N ASP A 417 6.17 -19.68 16.79
CA ASP A 417 7.32 -20.50 17.14
C ASP A 417 8.54 -20.22 16.24
N ARG A 418 8.38 -19.44 15.14
CA ARG A 418 9.42 -19.11 14.15
C ARG A 418 9.93 -17.67 14.21
#